data_AF-A0A939DL91-F1
#
_entry.id   AF-A0A939DL91-F1
#
_cell.length_a   1.000
_cell.length_b   1.000
_cell.length_c   1.000
_cell.angle_alpha   90.00
_cell.angle_beta   90.00
_cell.angle_gamma   90.00
#
_symmetry.space_group_name_H-M   'P 1'
#
loop_
_entity.id
_entity.type
_entity.pdbx_description
1 polymer ?
#
loop_
_entity_poly.entity_id
_entity_poly.type
_entity_poly.pdbx_seq_one_letter_code
_entity_poly.pdbx_strand_id
1 'polypeptide(L)'
;MNNLVAAGIAQALGAITANLLKIHSGDPGAAGTNNELSGGSYAPVAVTLGAVAGNQLPLSNQPEVNIPASSTTSHWSLWQNATVKAIGQLYTKHSAEAGNDSGLGTITIKTTPVHASTPNAGMIYIDGDAYEYTGRADNVFTIVGTLSQDYAEDVVVLAPIPLTFGADGAQKIESLVINMV
;
A
#
# COMPACT_ATOMS: atom_id res chain seq x y z
N MET A 1 -24.66 22.04 -7.48
CA MET A 1 -23.31 22.63 -7.56
C MET A 1 -22.50 22.05 -6.42
N ASN A 2 -21.62 21.07 -6.68
CA ASN A 2 -20.67 20.51 -5.70
C ASN A 2 -19.41 19.96 -6.41
N ASN A 3 -18.98 20.63 -7.49
CA ASN A 3 -17.85 20.16 -8.32
C ASN A 3 -16.49 20.77 -7.91
N LEU A 4 -16.46 21.61 -6.87
CA LEU A 4 -15.24 22.28 -6.39
C LEU A 4 -14.34 21.36 -5.54
N VAL A 5 -14.89 20.33 -4.89
CA VAL A 5 -14.09 19.39 -4.08
C VAL A 5 -13.36 18.40 -4.97
N ALA A 6 -14.06 17.75 -5.91
CA ALA A 6 -13.45 16.80 -6.84
C ALA A 6 -12.46 17.46 -7.82
N ALA A 7 -12.80 18.64 -8.37
CA ALA A 7 -11.87 19.38 -9.24
C ALA A 7 -10.67 19.94 -8.49
N GLY A 8 -10.83 20.31 -7.21
CA GLY A 8 -9.73 20.74 -6.35
C GLY A 8 -8.78 19.60 -6.00
N ILE A 9 -9.33 18.41 -5.69
CA ILE A 9 -8.54 17.18 -5.46
C ILE A 9 -7.75 16.79 -6.72
N ALA A 10 -8.40 16.79 -7.89
CA ALA A 10 -7.74 16.47 -9.15
C ALA A 10 -6.62 17.47 -9.51
N GLN A 11 -6.83 18.77 -9.27
CA GLN A 11 -5.78 19.78 -9.48
C GLN A 11 -4.61 19.62 -8.49
N ALA A 12 -4.89 19.37 -7.21
CA ALA A 12 -3.87 19.17 -6.20
C ALA A 12 -3.03 17.90 -6.46
N LEU A 13 -3.67 16.80 -6.85
CA LEU A 13 -2.99 15.59 -7.31
C LEU A 13 -2.15 15.85 -8.56
N GLY A 14 -2.69 16.59 -9.53
CA GLY A 14 -1.98 16.92 -10.77
C GLY A 14 -0.77 17.83 -10.58
N ALA A 15 -0.66 18.51 -9.43
CA ALA A 15 0.49 19.30 -9.04
C ALA A 15 1.61 18.49 -8.39
N ILE A 16 1.35 17.23 -7.99
CA ILE A 16 2.38 16.34 -7.44
C ILE A 16 3.26 15.87 -8.60
N THR A 17 4.52 16.31 -8.57
CA THR A 17 5.59 15.75 -9.39
C THR A 17 6.51 14.93 -8.49
N ALA A 18 6.92 13.74 -8.94
CA ALA A 18 7.95 12.94 -8.30
C ALA A 18 8.80 12.25 -9.38
N ASN A 19 10.08 12.08 -9.10
CA ASN A 19 11.03 11.40 -9.97
C ASN A 19 11.76 10.24 -9.29
N LEU A 20 11.55 10.04 -7.98
CA LEU A 20 12.24 9.02 -7.21
C LEU A 20 11.30 8.35 -6.21
N LEU A 21 11.36 7.01 -6.15
CA LEU A 21 10.67 6.17 -5.18
C LEU A 21 11.69 5.52 -4.25
N LYS A 22 11.39 5.52 -2.97
CA LYS A 22 12.17 4.85 -1.91
C LYS A 22 11.28 3.87 -1.16
N ILE A 23 11.85 2.74 -0.77
CA ILE A 23 11.19 1.70 0.02
C ILE A 23 11.75 1.71 1.44
N HIS A 24 10.86 1.47 2.40
CA HIS A 24 11.16 1.58 3.82
C HIS A 24 10.73 0.33 4.58
N SER A 25 11.48 0.00 5.64
CA SER A 25 11.19 -1.10 6.55
C SER A 25 10.21 -0.72 7.67
N GLY A 26 9.98 0.57 7.87
CA GLY A 26 9.02 1.13 8.83
C GLY A 26 8.55 2.52 8.39
N ASP A 27 7.88 3.24 9.28
CA ASP A 27 7.35 4.58 8.99
C ASP A 27 8.48 5.53 8.52
N PRO A 28 8.40 6.12 7.33
CA PRO A 28 9.38 7.08 6.81
C PRO A 28 9.44 8.39 7.62
N GLY A 29 8.42 8.68 8.43
CA GLY A 29 8.20 9.96 9.07
C GLY A 29 7.88 11.07 8.06
N ALA A 30 7.52 12.25 8.56
CA ALA A 30 7.12 13.38 7.73
C ALA A 30 8.21 13.86 6.74
N ALA A 31 9.48 13.64 7.07
CA ALA A 31 10.62 13.97 6.20
C ALA A 31 10.87 12.90 5.12
N GLY A 32 10.24 11.72 5.22
CA GLY A 32 10.43 10.61 4.30
C GLY A 32 11.79 9.89 4.41
N THR A 33 12.61 10.21 5.41
CA THR A 33 14.01 9.74 5.50
C THR A 33 14.22 8.58 6.46
N ASN A 34 13.28 8.33 7.38
CA ASN A 34 13.47 7.29 8.37
C ASN A 34 13.28 5.92 7.75
N ASN A 35 13.96 4.89 8.27
CA ASN A 35 13.76 3.50 7.90
C ASN A 35 13.88 3.19 6.39
N GLU A 36 14.55 4.04 5.60
CA GLU A 36 14.86 3.72 4.20
C GLU A 36 15.69 2.43 4.16
N LEU A 37 15.35 1.52 3.24
CA LEU A 37 16.15 0.32 3.05
C LEU A 37 17.59 0.68 2.68
N SER A 38 18.52 -0.20 3.05
CA SER A 38 19.93 -0.06 2.71
C SER A 38 20.59 -1.44 2.59
N GLY A 39 21.74 -1.49 1.91
CA GLY A 39 22.48 -2.74 1.70
C GLY A 39 22.12 -3.47 0.40
N GLY A 40 22.87 -4.54 0.11
CA GLY A 40 22.72 -5.31 -1.12
C GLY A 40 22.83 -4.43 -2.38
N SER A 41 21.94 -4.68 -3.35
CA SER A 41 21.79 -3.87 -4.56
C SER A 41 20.62 -2.87 -4.50
N TYR A 42 20.09 -2.60 -3.30
CA TYR A 42 19.02 -1.61 -3.15
C TYR A 42 19.52 -0.21 -3.51
N ALA A 43 18.74 0.47 -4.33
CA ALA A 43 18.87 1.89 -4.59
C ALA A 43 17.47 2.49 -4.81
N PRO A 44 17.26 3.77 -4.47
CA PRO A 44 16.08 4.50 -4.89
C PRO A 44 15.89 4.43 -6.41
N VAL A 45 14.65 4.25 -6.85
CA VAL A 45 14.35 3.99 -8.27
C VAL A 45 13.62 5.14 -8.92
N ALA A 46 13.89 5.36 -10.20
CA ALA A 46 13.19 6.39 -10.96
C ALA A 46 11.72 6.02 -11.15
N VAL A 47 10.85 7.01 -10.97
CA VAL A 47 9.40 6.88 -11.23
C VAL A 47 8.91 7.99 -12.13
N THR A 48 7.87 7.67 -12.88
CA THR A 48 7.13 8.62 -13.69
C THR A 48 5.66 8.51 -13.32
N LEU A 49 5.06 9.64 -12.96
CA LEU A 49 3.64 9.71 -12.65
C LEU A 49 2.85 9.94 -13.95
N GLY A 50 1.73 9.23 -14.09
CA GLY A 50 0.78 9.40 -15.18
C GLY A 50 -0.15 10.59 -14.97
N ALA A 51 -1.09 10.74 -15.88
CA ALA A 51 -2.17 11.72 -15.71
C ALA A 51 -3.11 11.28 -14.57
N VAL A 52 -3.62 12.25 -13.82
CA VAL A 52 -4.65 12.01 -12.79
C VAL A 52 -5.88 11.37 -13.44
N ALA A 53 -6.35 10.28 -12.83
CA ALA A 53 -7.60 9.62 -13.20
C ALA A 53 -8.49 9.51 -11.95
N GLY A 54 -9.60 10.26 -11.94
CA GLY A 54 -10.43 10.38 -10.74
C GLY A 54 -9.65 11.02 -9.58
N ASN A 55 -9.60 10.33 -8.44
CA ASN A 55 -8.85 10.75 -7.25
C ASN A 55 -7.50 10.02 -7.10
N GLN A 56 -6.94 9.54 -8.22
CA GLN A 56 -5.71 8.74 -8.22
C GLN A 56 -4.67 9.37 -9.16
N LEU A 57 -3.41 9.29 -8.73
CA LEU A 57 -2.25 9.65 -9.55
C LEU A 57 -1.44 8.37 -9.81
N PRO A 58 -1.71 7.65 -10.92
CA PRO A 58 -1.09 6.37 -11.19
C PRO A 58 0.38 6.54 -11.57
N LEU A 59 1.18 5.48 -11.43
CA LEU A 59 2.49 5.40 -12.06
C LEU A 59 2.30 5.12 -13.56
N SER A 60 3.02 5.84 -14.42
CA SER A 60 3.06 5.58 -15.87
C SER A 60 4.20 4.64 -16.28
N ASN A 61 5.09 4.31 -15.34
CA ASN A 61 6.07 3.24 -15.46
C ASN A 61 5.85 2.19 -14.35
N GLN A 62 6.45 1.01 -14.51
CA GLN A 62 6.49 -0.03 -13.47
C GLN A 62 7.90 -0.07 -12.88
N PRO A 63 8.19 0.68 -11.80
CA PRO A 63 9.52 0.67 -11.21
C PRO A 63 9.81 -0.71 -10.61
N GLU A 64 11.01 -1.22 -10.91
CA GLU A 64 11.55 -2.44 -10.32
C GLU A 64 12.58 -2.04 -9.24
N VAL A 65 12.32 -2.44 -8.00
CA VAL A 65 13.21 -2.16 -6.86
C VAL A 65 13.90 -3.45 -6.44
N ASN A 66 15.23 -3.41 -6.35
CA ASN A 66 15.97 -4.50 -5.72
C ASN A 66 15.76 -4.47 -4.21
N ILE A 67 15.10 -5.47 -3.65
CA ILE A 67 14.93 -5.61 -2.21
C ILE A 67 16.03 -6.53 -1.67
N PRO A 68 16.83 -6.09 -0.68
CA PRO A 68 17.86 -6.96 -0.09
C PRO A 68 17.21 -8.10 0.70
N ALA A 69 17.87 -9.24 0.71
CA ALA A 69 17.44 -10.42 1.45
C ALA A 69 17.23 -10.08 2.92
N SER A 70 16.22 -10.73 3.51
CA SER A 70 15.80 -10.54 4.91
C SER A 70 15.37 -9.10 5.25
N SER A 71 15.21 -8.21 4.26
CA SER A 71 14.66 -6.88 4.49
C SER A 71 13.14 -6.97 4.58
N THR A 72 12.59 -6.36 5.62
CA THR A 72 11.16 -6.09 5.72
C THR A 72 10.83 -4.84 4.90
N THR A 73 9.78 -4.90 4.11
CA THR A 73 9.21 -3.76 3.36
C THR A 73 7.82 -3.46 3.87
N SER A 74 7.55 -2.21 4.20
CA SER A 74 6.26 -1.81 4.79
C SER A 74 5.74 -0.47 4.32
N HIS A 75 6.63 0.44 3.89
CA HIS A 75 6.25 1.78 3.47
C HIS A 75 7.02 2.21 2.23
N TRP A 76 6.54 3.28 1.62
CA TRP A 76 7.14 3.95 0.48
C TRP A 76 7.20 5.45 0.71
N SER A 77 8.11 6.12 0.00
CA SER A 77 8.09 7.57 -0.14
C SER A 77 8.39 7.99 -1.58
N LEU A 78 7.68 9.02 -2.04
CA LEU A 78 7.87 9.67 -3.33
C LEU A 78 8.59 10.99 -3.14
N TRP A 79 9.55 11.24 -4.02
CA TRP A 79 10.43 12.39 -3.95
C TRP A 79 10.49 13.12 -5.29
N GLN A 80 10.56 14.43 -5.21
CA GLN A 80 11.03 15.28 -6.31
C GLN A 80 12.41 15.79 -5.93
N ASN A 81 13.45 15.26 -6.56
CA ASN A 81 14.83 15.55 -6.21
C ASN A 81 15.06 15.28 -4.70
N ALA A 82 15.41 16.31 -3.92
CA ALA A 82 15.67 16.21 -2.48
C ALA A 82 14.46 16.54 -1.60
N THR A 83 13.24 16.63 -2.16
CA THR A 83 12.04 16.99 -1.41
C THR A 83 11.03 15.84 -1.44
N VAL A 84 10.62 15.36 -0.27
CA VAL A 84 9.52 14.40 -0.12
C VAL A 84 8.20 15.03 -0.57
N LYS A 85 7.39 14.25 -1.27
CA LYS A 85 6.11 14.68 -1.84
C LYS A 85 4.94 13.87 -1.32
N ALA A 86 5.15 12.58 -1.12
CA ALA A 86 4.17 11.71 -0.52
C ALA A 86 4.88 10.58 0.22
N ILE A 87 4.22 10.07 1.24
CA ILE A 87 4.61 8.86 1.99
C ILE A 87 3.36 8.00 2.13
N GLY A 88 3.54 6.69 2.24
CA GLY A 88 2.42 5.80 2.47
C GLY A 88 2.83 4.41 2.86
N GLN A 89 1.83 3.62 3.24
CA GLN A 89 1.99 2.19 3.50
C GLN A 89 1.99 1.41 2.18
N LEU A 90 2.80 0.36 2.13
CA LEU A 90 2.73 -0.64 1.08
C LEU A 90 1.56 -1.58 1.36
N TYR A 91 0.79 -1.84 0.31
CA TYR A 91 -0.26 -2.83 0.31
C TYR A 91 0.21 -4.04 -0.49
N THR A 92 0.13 -5.20 0.13
CA THR A 92 0.66 -6.44 -0.43
C THR A 92 -0.49 -7.35 -0.80
N LYS A 93 -0.29 -8.09 -1.88
CA LYS A 93 -1.30 -8.97 -2.44
C LYS A 93 -1.38 -10.28 -1.65
N HIS A 94 -2.58 -10.61 -1.20
CA HIS A 94 -2.96 -11.85 -0.54
C HIS A 94 -4.22 -12.41 -1.19
N SER A 95 -4.65 -13.55 -0.67
CA SER A 95 -5.90 -14.21 -1.06
C SER A 95 -6.83 -14.28 0.14
N ALA A 96 -8.14 -14.16 -0.09
CA ALA A 96 -9.15 -14.40 0.94
C ALA A 96 -9.20 -15.88 1.32
N GLU A 97 -9.40 -16.18 2.61
CA GLU A 97 -9.85 -17.50 3.04
C GLU A 97 -11.33 -17.72 2.67
N ALA A 98 -11.77 -18.98 2.70
CA ALA A 98 -13.18 -19.30 2.58
C ALA A 98 -14.00 -18.72 3.76
N GLY A 99 -15.28 -18.42 3.51
CA GLY A 99 -16.23 -18.00 4.54
C GLY A 99 -16.20 -16.50 4.89
N ASN A 100 -15.68 -15.65 3.99
CA ASN A 100 -15.82 -14.20 4.09
C ASN A 100 -17.20 -13.76 3.56
N ASP A 101 -18.25 -14.14 4.30
CA ASP A 101 -19.64 -13.92 3.93
C ASP A 101 -20.14 -12.52 4.33
N SER A 102 -21.15 -12.02 3.63
CA SER A 102 -21.82 -10.75 3.91
C SER A 102 -22.33 -10.67 5.35
N GLY A 103 -22.29 -9.47 5.93
CA GLY A 103 -22.70 -9.25 7.32
C GLY A 103 -21.65 -9.65 8.38
N LEU A 104 -20.53 -10.26 8.00
CA LEU A 104 -19.43 -10.53 8.94
C LEU A 104 -18.64 -9.26 9.26
N GLY A 105 -18.27 -9.09 10.53
CA GLY A 105 -17.41 -8.00 11.02
C GLY A 105 -15.91 -8.31 10.96
N THR A 106 -15.53 -9.34 10.21
CA THR A 106 -14.14 -9.80 10.10
C THR A 106 -13.81 -10.25 8.69
N ILE A 107 -12.53 -10.11 8.31
CA ILE A 107 -11.95 -10.72 7.12
C ILE A 107 -10.84 -11.66 7.56
N THR A 108 -10.84 -12.88 7.01
CA THR A 108 -9.71 -13.80 7.18
C THR A 108 -8.97 -13.96 5.86
N ILE A 109 -7.64 -13.87 5.90
CA ILE A 109 -6.78 -13.93 4.71
C ILE A 109 -5.81 -15.11 4.77
N LYS A 110 -5.48 -15.65 3.60
CA LYS A 110 -4.47 -16.70 3.39
C LYS A 110 -3.08 -16.08 3.53
N THR A 111 -2.57 -16.06 4.74
CA THR A 111 -1.18 -15.66 5.01
C THR A 111 -0.64 -16.37 6.23
N THR A 112 0.63 -16.78 6.18
CA THR A 112 1.29 -17.47 7.28
C THR A 112 2.74 -17.01 7.41
N PRO A 113 3.16 -16.49 8.58
CA PRO A 113 2.41 -15.68 9.56
C PRO A 113 2.31 -14.20 9.15
N VAL A 114 1.26 -13.49 9.59
CA VAL A 114 1.21 -12.02 9.46
C VAL A 114 2.39 -11.39 10.17
N HIS A 115 3.09 -10.48 9.49
CA HIS A 115 4.25 -9.82 10.08
C HIS A 115 3.87 -9.03 11.34
N ALA A 116 4.71 -9.11 12.37
CA ALA A 116 4.48 -8.46 13.67
C ALA A 116 4.30 -6.94 13.54
N SER A 117 4.90 -6.31 12.53
CA SER A 117 4.79 -4.88 12.25
C SER A 117 3.56 -4.47 11.42
N THR A 118 2.64 -5.38 11.09
CA THR A 118 1.37 -4.97 10.45
C THR A 118 0.62 -4.02 11.39
N PRO A 119 0.01 -2.93 10.90
CA PRO A 119 -0.75 -2.03 11.76
C PRO A 119 -1.96 -2.72 12.39
N ASN A 120 -2.35 -2.31 13.59
CA ASN A 120 -3.58 -2.79 14.25
C ASN A 120 -4.85 -2.09 13.77
N ALA A 121 -4.72 -1.01 12.99
CA ALA A 121 -5.82 -0.34 12.33
C ALA A 121 -5.36 0.19 10.96
N GLY A 122 -6.27 0.33 10.02
CA GLY A 122 -5.99 0.81 8.67
C GLY A 122 -7.08 0.44 7.69
N MET A 123 -6.76 0.43 6.40
CA MET A 123 -7.65 -0.06 5.35
C MET A 123 -7.23 -1.45 4.87
N ILE A 124 -8.18 -2.27 4.47
CA ILE A 124 -7.99 -3.51 3.71
C ILE A 124 -8.91 -3.46 2.49
N TYR A 125 -8.44 -3.96 1.35
CA TYR A 125 -9.23 -3.99 0.12
C TYR A 125 -9.46 -5.42 -0.32
N ILE A 126 -10.69 -5.79 -0.63
CA ILE A 126 -11.06 -7.13 -1.10
C ILE A 126 -11.91 -7.00 -2.35
N ASP A 127 -11.45 -7.56 -3.47
CA ASP A 127 -12.10 -7.42 -4.77
C ASP A 127 -12.41 -5.97 -5.20
N GLY A 128 -11.61 -5.02 -4.71
CA GLY A 128 -11.78 -3.58 -4.97
C GLY A 128 -12.65 -2.84 -3.95
N ASP A 129 -13.39 -3.53 -3.10
CA ASP A 129 -14.10 -2.92 -1.98
C ASP A 129 -13.13 -2.56 -0.85
N ALA A 130 -13.38 -1.45 -0.16
CA ALA A 130 -12.49 -0.93 0.88
C ALA A 130 -13.17 -1.03 2.26
N TYR A 131 -12.46 -1.61 3.22
CA TYR A 131 -12.90 -1.74 4.60
C TYR A 131 -11.88 -1.14 5.54
N GLU A 132 -12.33 -0.29 6.46
CA GLU A 132 -11.51 0.08 7.61
C GLU A 132 -11.45 -1.11 8.58
N TYR A 133 -10.32 -1.31 9.23
CA TYR A 133 -10.16 -2.29 10.30
C TYR A 133 -9.54 -1.64 11.53
N THR A 134 -9.91 -2.13 12.72
CA THR A 134 -9.46 -1.59 14.02
C THR A 134 -8.80 -2.63 14.91
N GLY A 135 -8.70 -3.87 14.42
CA GLY A 135 -8.02 -4.94 15.13
C GLY A 135 -7.50 -5.99 14.18
N ARG A 136 -6.51 -6.74 14.65
CA ARG A 136 -6.07 -7.98 14.02
C ARG A 136 -5.72 -9.01 15.09
N ALA A 137 -5.98 -10.26 14.77
CA ALA A 137 -5.49 -11.43 15.49
C ALA A 137 -4.97 -12.40 14.42
N ASP A 138 -3.66 -12.57 14.38
CA ASP A 138 -2.99 -13.33 13.32
C ASP A 138 -3.43 -12.88 11.92
N ASN A 139 -4.03 -13.76 11.13
CA ASN A 139 -4.54 -13.52 9.78
C ASN A 139 -6.02 -13.08 9.73
N VAL A 140 -6.62 -12.77 10.87
CA VAL A 140 -7.99 -12.26 10.98
C VAL A 140 -7.95 -10.76 11.26
N PHE A 141 -8.63 -9.97 10.44
CA PHE A 141 -8.77 -8.53 10.57
C PHE A 141 -10.21 -8.20 11.00
N THR A 142 -10.36 -7.40 12.05
CA THR A 142 -11.68 -6.92 12.53
C THR A 142 -12.02 -5.61 11.86
N ILE A 143 -13.05 -5.63 11.02
CA ILE A 143 -13.46 -4.45 10.23
C ILE A 143 -14.43 -3.56 11.00
N VAL A 144 -14.43 -2.27 10.64
CA VAL A 144 -15.43 -1.31 11.11
C VAL A 144 -16.72 -1.55 10.31
N GLY A 145 -17.72 -2.13 10.96
CA GLY A 145 -18.98 -2.50 10.32
C GLY A 145 -18.98 -3.97 9.88
N THR A 146 -19.48 -4.22 8.67
CA THR A 146 -19.64 -5.58 8.14
C THR A 146 -19.33 -5.65 6.65
N LEU A 147 -19.00 -6.84 6.15
CA LEU A 147 -18.85 -7.11 4.72
C LEU A 147 -20.14 -6.81 3.97
N SER A 148 -20.03 -6.09 2.86
CA SER A 148 -21.17 -5.69 2.03
C SER A 148 -21.70 -6.81 1.13
N GLN A 149 -20.91 -7.85 0.91
CA GLN A 149 -21.23 -8.99 0.06
C GLN A 149 -20.43 -10.23 0.47
N ASP A 150 -20.80 -11.38 -0.09
CA ASP A 150 -20.04 -12.62 0.05
C ASP A 150 -18.83 -12.57 -0.89
N TYR A 151 -17.65 -12.88 -0.37
CA TYR A 151 -16.43 -12.99 -1.17
C TYR A 151 -16.03 -14.45 -1.35
N ALA A 152 -15.76 -14.82 -2.60
CA ALA A 152 -15.23 -16.14 -2.92
C ALA A 152 -13.86 -16.35 -2.25
N GLU A 153 -13.56 -17.60 -1.92
CA GLU A 153 -12.20 -18.01 -1.60
C GLU A 153 -11.24 -17.61 -2.72
N ASP A 154 -10.00 -17.30 -2.36
CA ASP A 154 -8.93 -16.91 -3.30
C ASP A 154 -9.13 -15.60 -4.06
N VAL A 155 -10.18 -14.83 -3.75
CA VAL A 155 -10.27 -13.46 -4.25
C VAL A 155 -9.10 -12.62 -3.73
N VAL A 156 -8.68 -11.64 -4.52
CA VAL A 156 -7.54 -10.79 -4.19
C VAL A 156 -7.86 -9.91 -2.99
N VAL A 157 -6.97 -9.93 -2.01
CA VAL A 157 -6.97 -9.02 -0.87
C VAL A 157 -5.70 -8.20 -0.86
N LEU A 158 -5.83 -6.87 -0.78
CA LEU A 158 -4.72 -5.96 -0.55
C LEU A 158 -4.75 -5.51 0.91
N ALA A 159 -3.71 -5.87 1.66
CA ALA A 159 -3.59 -5.56 3.09
C ALA A 159 -2.24 -4.89 3.39
N PRO A 160 -2.14 -4.03 4.42
CA PRO A 160 -0.90 -3.34 4.78
C PRO A 160 0.04 -4.26 5.58
N ILE A 161 0.30 -5.46 5.05
CA ILE A 161 1.11 -6.50 5.70
C ILE A 161 2.55 -6.39 5.20
N PRO A 162 3.52 -6.09 6.06
CA PRO A 162 4.91 -6.06 5.65
C PRO A 162 5.38 -7.39 5.08
N LEU A 163 6.15 -7.35 3.99
CA LEU A 163 6.79 -8.54 3.40
C LEU A 163 8.28 -8.57 3.74
N THR A 164 8.75 -9.77 4.07
CA THR A 164 10.18 -10.08 4.21
C THR A 164 10.58 -11.02 3.08
N PHE A 165 11.60 -10.64 2.31
CA PHE A 165 12.05 -11.42 1.15
C PHE A 165 13.18 -12.38 1.56
N GLY A 166 13.07 -13.66 1.20
CA GLY A 166 14.06 -14.69 1.56
C GLY A 166 15.38 -14.62 0.79
N ALA A 167 15.44 -13.83 -0.28
CA ALA A 167 16.62 -13.63 -1.12
C ALA A 167 16.58 -12.22 -1.74
N ASP A 168 17.75 -11.76 -2.20
CA ASP A 168 17.84 -10.55 -3.02
C ASP A 168 17.01 -10.74 -4.29
N GLY A 169 16.21 -9.73 -4.66
CA GLY A 169 15.44 -9.81 -5.90
C GLY A 169 14.78 -8.50 -6.29
N ALA A 170 14.65 -8.31 -7.60
CA ALA A 170 13.86 -7.23 -8.17
C ALA A 170 12.37 -7.49 -7.91
N GLN A 171 11.71 -6.53 -7.27
CA GLN A 171 10.28 -6.56 -7.00
C GLN A 171 9.61 -5.46 -7.82
N LYS A 172 8.53 -5.83 -8.52
CA LYS A 172 7.70 -4.88 -9.26
C LYS A 172 6.73 -4.21 -8.31
N ILE A 173 6.63 -2.89 -8.39
CA ILE A 173 5.53 -2.15 -7.77
C ILE A 173 4.39 -2.07 -8.77
N GLU A 174 3.37 -2.90 -8.57
CA GLU A 174 2.23 -3.02 -9.49
C GLU A 174 1.25 -1.85 -9.35
N SER A 175 1.13 -1.27 -8.15
CA SER A 175 0.30 -0.10 -7.91
C SER A 175 0.80 0.72 -6.72
N LEU A 176 0.58 2.04 -6.80
CA LEU A 176 0.79 2.97 -5.70
C LEU A 176 -0.49 3.78 -5.51
N VAL A 177 -1.13 3.63 -4.36
CA VAL A 177 -2.32 4.43 -4.04
C VAL A 177 -1.88 5.64 -3.22
N ILE A 178 -1.89 6.82 -3.84
CA ILE A 178 -1.64 8.10 -3.15
C ILE A 178 -2.98 8.64 -2.68
N ASN A 179 -3.30 8.44 -1.41
CA ASN A 179 -4.47 9.07 -0.79
C ASN A 179 -4.09 10.46 -0.30
N MET A 180 -4.77 11.50 -0.78
CA MET A 180 -4.70 12.81 -0.12
C MET A 180 -5.68 12.80 1.04
N VAL A 181 -5.16 13.07 2.24
CA VAL A 181 -5.96 13.35 3.45
C VAL A 181 -6.42 14.80 3.43
#